data_AF-A0A1Y2LI78-F1
#
_entry.id   AF-A0A1Y2LI78-F1
#
_cell.length_a   1.000
_cell.length_b   1.000
_cell.length_c   1.000
_cell.angle_alpha   90.00
_cell.angle_beta   90.00
_cell.angle_gamma   90.00
#
_symmetry.space_group_name_H-M   'P 1'
#
loop_
_entity.id
_entity.type
_entity.pdbx_description
1 polymer ?
#
loop_
_entity_poly.entity_id
_entity_poly.type
_entity_poly.pdbx_seq_one_letter_code
_entity_poly.pdbx_strand_id
1 'polypeptide(L)'
;VKRGLSPLLVWGEISANYASQASGRVTAVINNPRPNSIFLTEELPTLLQNNNVTQITIRSINGQQINIPRGTSFGDALQMIQGF
;
A
#
# COMPACT_ATOMS: atom_id res chain seq x y z
N VAL A 1 -7.25 -28.63 -17.90
CA VAL A 1 -6.84 -28.20 -16.54
C VAL A 1 -7.26 -26.75 -16.36
N LYS A 2 -8.28 -26.45 -15.56
CA LYS A 2 -8.55 -25.06 -15.14
C LYS A 2 -7.36 -24.64 -14.28
N ARG A 3 -6.49 -23.78 -14.78
CA ARG A 3 -5.37 -23.20 -14.01
C ARG A 3 -6.00 -22.42 -12.86
N GLY A 4 -6.09 -23.03 -11.67
CA GLY A 4 -6.46 -22.31 -10.46
C GLY A 4 -5.42 -21.22 -10.23
N LEU A 5 -5.88 -19.97 -10.16
CA LEU A 5 -5.01 -18.87 -9.73
C LEU A 5 -4.47 -19.22 -8.35
N SER A 6 -3.18 -18.98 -8.12
CA SER A 6 -2.60 -19.20 -6.80
C SER A 6 -3.31 -18.29 -5.79
N PRO A 7 -3.47 -18.69 -4.51
CA PRO A 7 -4.09 -17.85 -3.50
C PRO A 7 -3.47 -16.45 -3.39
N LEU A 8 -2.16 -16.33 -3.65
CA LEU A 8 -1.45 -15.06 -3.69
C LEU A 8 -1.94 -14.12 -4.80
N LEU A 9 -2.27 -14.67 -5.98
CA LEU A 9 -2.83 -13.87 -7.08
C LEU A 9 -4.23 -13.36 -6.73
N VAL A 10 -5.07 -14.21 -6.14
CA VAL A 10 -6.44 -13.84 -5.77
C VAL A 10 -6.45 -12.73 -4.71
N TRP A 11 -5.66 -12.89 -3.64
CA TRP A 11 -5.60 -11.87 -2.60
C TRP A 11 -4.94 -10.58 -3.10
N GLY A 12 -3.93 -10.67 -3.96
CA GLY A 12 -3.32 -9.49 -4.57
C GLY A 12 -4.32 -8.68 -5.40
N GLU A 13 -5.08 -9.33 -6.28
CA GLU A 13 -6.10 -8.68 -7.11
C GLU A 13 -7.21 -8.03 -6.26
N ILE A 14 -7.69 -8.73 -5.22
CA ILE A 14 -8.72 -8.19 -4.33
C ILE A 14 -8.20 -6.97 -3.56
N SER A 15 -6.98 -7.04 -3.03
CA SER A 15 -6.35 -5.94 -2.30
C SER A 15 -6.10 -4.72 -3.19
N ALA A 16 -5.61 -4.93 -4.42
CA ALA A 16 -5.48 -3.85 -5.40
C ALA A 16 -6.83 -3.21 -5.71
N ASN A 17 -7.88 -4.02 -5.93
CA ASN A 17 -9.23 -3.50 -6.18
C ASN A 17 -9.76 -2.69 -4.99
N TYR A 18 -9.54 -3.16 -3.75
CA TYR A 18 -9.90 -2.44 -2.53
C TYR A 18 -9.18 -1.08 -2.46
N ALA A 19 -7.86 -1.04 -2.68
CA ALA A 19 -7.07 0.18 -2.70
C ALA A 19 -7.50 1.17 -3.80
N SER A 20 -7.92 0.66 -4.96
CA SER A 20 -8.35 1.49 -6.10
C SER A 20 -9.65 2.27 -5.83
N GLN A 21 -10.46 1.79 -4.88
CA GLN A 21 -11.72 2.42 -4.48
C GLN A 21 -11.54 3.37 -3.28
N ALA A 22 -10.35 3.43 -2.69
CA ALA A 22 -10.06 4.35 -1.58
C ALA A 22 -10.16 5.81 -2.04
N SER A 23 -10.45 6.72 -1.11
CA SER A 23 -10.48 8.16 -1.36
C SER A 23 -10.18 8.96 -0.10
N GLY A 24 -9.79 10.21 -0.27
CA GLY A 24 -9.43 11.11 0.82
C GLY A 24 -8.13 10.69 1.51
N ARG A 25 -8.12 10.77 2.84
CA ARG A 25 -6.95 10.45 3.66
C ARG A 25 -6.99 8.99 4.08
N VAL A 26 -5.99 8.22 3.68
CA VAL A 26 -5.87 6.79 3.99
C VAL A 26 -4.83 6.61 5.08
N THR A 27 -5.06 5.65 5.98
CA THR A 27 -4.07 5.26 7.00
C THR A 27 -3.73 3.79 6.84
N ALA A 28 -2.44 3.48 6.75
CA ALA A 28 -1.92 2.11 6.85
C ALA A 28 -1.17 1.95 8.16
N VAL A 29 -1.48 0.87 8.91
CA VAL A 29 -0.74 0.50 10.11
C VAL A 29 0.20 -0.63 9.76
N ILE A 30 1.49 -0.45 9.98
CA ILE A 30 2.53 -1.40 9.59
C ILE A 30 3.42 -1.79 10.77
N ASN A 31 4.01 -2.98 10.68
CA ASN A 31 5.06 -3.44 11.58
C ASN A 31 6.12 -4.16 10.74
N ASN A 32 7.19 -3.44 10.37
CA ASN A 32 8.29 -3.95 9.54
C ASN A 32 7.81 -4.88 8.40
N PRO A 33 7.02 -4.33 7.45
CA PRO A 33 6.38 -5.15 6.43
C PRO A 33 7.43 -5.86 5.57
N ARG A 34 7.20 -7.14 5.26
CA ARG A 34 8.06 -7.88 4.34
C ARG A 34 8.07 -7.19 2.97
N PRO A 35 9.21 -7.14 2.25
CA PRO A 35 9.29 -6.50 0.94
C PRO A 35 8.28 -7.03 -0.09
N ASN A 36 7.87 -8.30 0.04
CA ASN A 36 6.88 -8.95 -0.82
C ASN A 36 5.47 -9.05 -0.20
N SER A 37 5.16 -8.22 0.80
CA SER A 37 3.82 -8.15 1.37
C SER A 37 2.84 -7.53 0.37
N ILE A 38 1.59 -8.00 0.38
CA ILE A 38 0.52 -7.49 -0.49
C ILE A 38 0.36 -5.97 -0.36
N PHE A 39 0.53 -5.43 0.85
CA PHE A 39 0.51 -3.99 1.05
C PHE A 39 1.58 -3.27 0.19
N LEU A 40 2.83 -3.74 0.21
CA LEU A 40 3.91 -3.07 -0.53
C LEU A 40 3.87 -3.35 -2.04
N THR A 41 3.41 -4.53 -2.46
CA THR A 41 3.44 -4.93 -3.88
C THR A 41 2.17 -4.59 -4.64
N GLU A 42 1.01 -4.53 -3.97
CA GLU A 42 -0.29 -4.33 -4.62
C GLU A 42 -0.99 -3.05 -4.13
N GLU A 43 -1.16 -2.88 -2.81
CA GLU A 43 -2.01 -1.81 -2.27
C GLU A 43 -1.33 -0.44 -2.37
N LEU A 44 -0.09 -0.31 -1.91
CA LEU A 44 0.64 0.96 -1.90
C LEU A 44 0.82 1.55 -3.31
N PRO A 45 1.27 0.79 -4.33
CA PRO A 45 1.31 1.30 -5.70
C PRO A 45 -0.07 1.78 -6.19
N THR A 46 -1.12 1.03 -5.88
CA THR A 46 -2.48 1.38 -6.28
C THR A 46 -2.96 2.65 -5.59
N LEU A 47 -2.70 2.81 -4.29
CA LEU A 47 -3.03 4.02 -3.53
C LEU A 47 -2.30 5.25 -4.07
N LEU A 48 -1.03 5.12 -4.46
CA LEU A 48 -0.23 6.21 -5.02
C LEU A 48 -0.73 6.66 -6.40
N GLN A 49 -1.29 5.75 -7.19
CA GLN A 49 -1.87 6.04 -8.51
C GLN A 49 -3.33 6.52 -8.43
N ASN A 50 -4.00 6.28 -7.30
CA ASN A 50 -5.40 6.65 -7.12
C ASN A 50 -5.55 8.16 -6.87
N ASN A 51 -6.04 8.89 -7.87
CA ASN A 51 -6.23 10.34 -7.82
C ASN A 51 -7.24 10.81 -6.76
N ASN A 52 -8.09 9.93 -6.24
CA ASN A 52 -9.04 10.26 -5.18
C ASN A 52 -8.37 10.24 -3.80
N VAL A 53 -7.22 9.61 -3.66
CA VAL A 53 -6.41 9.63 -2.43
C VAL A 53 -5.61 10.93 -2.37
N THR A 54 -5.80 11.68 -1.28
CA THR A 54 -5.16 12.99 -1.08
C THR A 54 -3.93 12.92 -0.18
N GLN A 55 -3.84 11.89 0.67
CA GLN A 55 -2.72 11.64 1.56
C GLN A 55 -2.73 10.18 2.03
N ILE A 56 -1.55 9.56 2.13
CA ILE A 56 -1.38 8.26 2.80
C ILE A 56 -0.59 8.50 4.09
N THR A 57 -1.16 8.14 5.23
CA THR A 57 -0.47 8.15 6.53
C THR A 57 -0.03 6.73 6.86
N ILE A 58 1.27 6.53 7.04
CA ILE A 58 1.82 5.26 7.53
C ILE A 58 2.05 5.41 9.02
N ARG A 59 1.50 4.50 9.82
CA ARG A 59 1.65 4.46 11.27
C ARG A 59 2.34 3.16 11.68
N SER A 60 3.42 3.27 12.45
CA SER A 60 4.05 2.10 13.05
C SER A 60 3.29 1.67 14.30
N ILE A 61 3.46 0.40 14.69
CA ILE A 61 2.88 -0.12 15.95
C ILE A 61 3.40 0.61 17.20
N ASN A 62 4.54 1.31 17.09
CA ASN A 62 5.13 2.08 18.18
C ASN A 62 4.61 3.53 18.22
N GLY A 63 3.62 3.87 17.39
CA GLY A 63 2.98 5.18 17.37
C GLY A 63 3.69 6.25 16.56
N GLN A 64 4.83 5.94 15.93
CA GLN A 64 5.42 6.85 14.95
C GLN A 64 4.50 6.93 13.72
N GLN A 65 4.43 8.10 13.08
CA GLN A 65 3.79 8.22 11.77
C GLN A 65 4.60 9.02 10.75
N ILE A 66 4.45 8.68 9.47
CA ILE A 66 4.85 9.52 8.31
C ILE A 66 3.66 9.76 7.41
N ASN A 67 3.67 10.90 6.73
CA ASN A 67 2.71 11.20 5.69
C ASN A 67 3.43 11.12 4.35
N ILE A 68 2.87 10.33 3.43
CA ILE A 68 3.29 10.26 2.03
C ILE A 68 2.33 11.18 1.26
N PRO A 69 2.82 12.34 0.77
CA PRO A 69 2.01 13.25 -0.01
C PRO A 69 1.54 12.63 -1.32
N ARG A 70 0.47 13.16 -1.88
CA ARG A 70 0.08 12.84 -3.25
C ARG A 70 1.22 13.21 -4.22
N GLY A 71 1.46 12.34 -5.20
CA GLY A 71 2.48 12.53 -6.23
C GLY A 71 3.86 12.01 -5.85
N THR A 72 4.04 11.46 -4.64
CA THR A 72 5.26 10.73 -4.29
C THR A 72 5.43 9.50 -5.18
N SER A 73 6.64 9.30 -5.70
CA SER A 73 6.94 8.11 -6.50
C SER A 73 6.91 6.84 -5.63
N PHE A 74 6.69 5.68 -6.24
CA PHE A 74 6.73 4.43 -5.49
C PHE A 74 8.10 4.18 -4.83
N GLY A 75 9.20 4.52 -5.51
CA GLY A 75 10.56 4.37 -4.96
C GLY A 75 10.78 5.24 -3.72
N ASP A 76 10.36 6.50 -3.76
CA ASP A 76 10.49 7.42 -2.63
C ASP A 76 9.59 6.99 -1.47
N ALA A 77 8.36 6.57 -1.76
CA ALA A 77 7.44 6.02 -0.76
C ALA A 77 8.02 4.80 -0.04
N LEU A 78 8.68 3.89 -0.77
CA LEU A 78 9.37 2.75 -0.16
C LEU A 78 10.52 3.18 0.73
N GLN A 79 11.35 4.14 0.32
CA GLN A 79 12.45 4.65 1.15
C GLN A 79 11.92 5.30 2.44
N MET A 80 10.84 6.07 2.34
CA MET A 80 10.18 6.67 3.50
C MET A 80 9.67 5.60 4.47
N ILE A 81 9.14 4.48 3.98
CA ILE A 81 8.64 3.37 4.80
C ILE A 81 9.77 2.49 5.36
N GLN A 82 10.88 2.31 4.62
CA GLN A 82 12.02 1.51 5.07
C GLN A 82 12.87 2.21 6.13
N GLY A 83 12.89 3.55 6.11
CA GLY A 83 13.48 4.36 7.18
C GLY A 83 12.59 4.47 8.43
N PHE A 84 11.51 3.69 8.50
CA PHE A 84 10.41 3.80 9.46
C PHE A 84 10.19 2.55 10.31
#